data_AF-A0A842NHD9-F1
#
_entry.id   AF-A0A842NHD9-F1
#
_cell.length_a   1.000
_cell.length_b   1.000
_cell.length_c   1.000
_cell.angle_alpha   90.00
_cell.angle_beta   90.00
_cell.angle_gamma   90.00
#
_symmetry.space_group_name_H-M   'P 1'
#
loop_
_entity.id
_entity.type
_entity.pdbx_description
1 polymer ?
#
loop_
_entity_poly.entity_id
_entity_poly.type
_entity_poly.pdbx_seq_one_letter_code
_entity_poly.pdbx_strand_id
1 'polypeptide(L)'
;MSNVSSKALSSFKYVYLIIFFALLSGFFHPLITGQSFDVVIYGIFILFTGLAGCILLYKTTTSESKRGIFFVSGFSLIIISFYFIFHMTGRV
;
A
#
# COMPACT_ATOMS: atom_id res chain seq x y z
N MET A 1 -18.00 1.73 -29.30
CA MET A 1 -17.89 1.04 -28.00
C MET A 1 -16.79 -0.03 -28.07
N SER A 2 -15.66 0.18 -27.39
CA SER A 2 -14.56 -0.80 -27.36
C SER A 2 -14.84 -1.90 -26.32
N ASN A 3 -15.21 -3.08 -26.79
CA ASN A 3 -15.45 -4.29 -25.98
C ASN A 3 -14.24 -4.76 -25.13
N VAL A 4 -13.06 -4.16 -25.35
CA VAL A 4 -11.82 -4.41 -24.60
C VAL A 4 -11.92 -3.87 -23.16
N SER A 5 -12.62 -2.75 -22.95
CA SER A 5 -12.77 -2.10 -21.64
C SER A 5 -13.55 -2.97 -20.64
N SER A 6 -14.50 -3.78 -21.11
CA SER A 6 -15.35 -4.62 -20.26
C SER A 6 -14.63 -5.88 -19.76
N LYS A 7 -13.81 -6.53 -20.60
CA LYS A 7 -13.03 -7.72 -20.21
C LYS A 7 -11.88 -7.41 -19.24
N ALA A 8 -11.21 -6.27 -19.41
CA ALA A 8 -10.18 -5.82 -18.48
C ALA A 8 -10.77 -5.49 -17.09
N LEU A 9 -11.90 -4.76 -17.06
CA LEU A 9 -12.60 -4.42 -15.82
C LEU A 9 -13.10 -5.66 -15.06
N SER A 10 -13.55 -6.70 -15.78
CA SER A 10 -13.97 -7.96 -15.18
C SER A 10 -12.83 -8.73 -14.50
N SER A 11 -11.59 -8.62 -15.01
CA SER A 11 -10.41 -9.29 -14.43
C SER A 11 -9.91 -8.60 -13.15
N PHE A 12 -10.07 -7.27 -13.03
CA PHE A 12 -9.76 -6.54 -11.80
C PHE A 12 -10.70 -6.85 -10.63
N LYS A 13 -11.87 -7.44 -10.90
CA LYS A 13 -12.89 -7.75 -9.89
C LYS A 13 -12.36 -8.59 -8.71
N TYR A 14 -11.36 -9.43 -8.95
CA TYR A 14 -10.81 -10.34 -7.93
C TYR A 14 -9.43 -9.92 -7.39
N VAL A 15 -8.83 -8.83 -7.88
CA VAL A 15 -7.52 -8.36 -7.40
C VAL A 15 -7.60 -7.98 -5.91
N TYR A 16 -8.71 -7.42 -5.47
CA TYR A 16 -8.97 -7.15 -4.05
C TYR A 16 -8.90 -8.42 -3.20
N LEU A 17 -9.42 -9.56 -3.70
CA LEU A 17 -9.39 -10.83 -2.98
C LEU A 17 -7.95 -11.32 -2.79
N ILE A 18 -7.11 -11.20 -3.81
CA ILE A 18 -5.68 -11.57 -3.75
C ILE A 18 -4.96 -10.73 -2.68
N ILE A 19 -5.14 -9.41 -2.72
CA ILE A 19 -4.53 -8.49 -1.75
C ILE A 19 -5.03 -8.80 -0.34
N PHE A 20 -6.33 -9.06 -0.18
CA PHE A 20 -6.94 -9.41 1.09
C PHE A 20 -6.33 -10.69 1.67
N PHE A 21 -6.22 -11.76 0.89
CA PHE A 21 -5.59 -13.00 1.36
C PHE A 21 -4.10 -12.85 1.66
N ALA A 22 -3.37 -12.04 0.89
CA ALA A 22 -1.96 -11.75 1.17
C ALA A 22 -1.78 -11.01 2.51
N LEU A 23 -2.61 -9.99 2.78
CA LEU A 23 -2.61 -9.28 4.06
C LEU A 23 -3.04 -10.17 5.22
N LEU A 24 -4.05 -11.00 4.99
CA LEU A 24 -4.56 -11.94 5.99
C LEU A 24 -3.50 -12.99 6.37
N SER A 25 -2.72 -13.48 5.41
CA SER A 25 -1.59 -14.38 5.68
C SER A 25 -0.52 -13.75 6.57
N GLY A 26 -0.25 -12.45 6.41
CA GLY A 26 0.68 -11.72 7.28
C GLY A 26 0.19 -11.63 8.72
N PHE A 27 -1.12 -11.47 8.93
CA PHE A 27 -1.73 -11.45 10.26
C PHE A 27 -1.72 -12.83 10.93
N PHE A 28 -1.99 -13.90 10.18
CA PHE A 28 -1.98 -15.26 10.71
C PHE A 28 -0.58 -15.80 11.01
N HIS A 29 0.47 -15.24 10.41
CA HIS A 29 1.85 -15.71 10.61
C HIS A 29 2.27 -15.77 12.09
N PRO A 30 2.26 -14.68 12.88
CA PRO A 30 2.60 -14.74 14.30
C PRO A 30 1.67 -15.64 15.11
N LEU A 31 0.40 -15.78 14.71
CA LEU A 31 -0.57 -16.65 15.39
C LEU A 31 -0.16 -18.13 15.28
N ILE A 32 0.29 -18.58 14.11
CA ILE A 32 0.70 -19.98 13.89
C ILE A 32 2.13 -20.26 14.40
N THR A 33 3.01 -19.25 14.42
CA THR A 33 4.40 -19.40 14.88
C THR A 33 4.58 -19.09 16.37
N GLY A 34 3.53 -18.62 17.05
CA GLY A 34 3.60 -18.21 18.46
C GLY A 34 4.52 -17.01 18.70
N GLN A 35 4.69 -16.14 17.69
CA GLN A 35 5.53 -14.94 17.80
C GLN A 35 4.72 -13.71 18.20
N SER A 36 5.41 -12.67 18.68
CA SER A 36 4.78 -11.40 19.05
C SER A 36 4.15 -10.71 17.84
N PHE A 37 3.04 -10.02 18.09
CA PHE A 37 2.33 -9.24 17.07
C PHE A 37 2.99 -7.88 16.75
N ASP A 38 4.06 -7.49 17.46
CA ASP A 38 4.74 -6.20 17.27
C ASP A 38 5.11 -5.95 15.80
N VAL A 39 5.69 -6.96 15.16
CA VAL A 39 6.08 -6.97 13.75
C VAL A 39 4.88 -6.70 12.84
N VAL A 40 3.74 -7.34 13.11
CA VAL A 40 2.51 -7.16 12.31
C VAL A 40 1.91 -5.78 12.52
N ILE A 41 1.88 -5.28 13.75
CA ILE A 41 1.38 -3.95 14.08
C ILE A 41 2.22 -2.88 13.35
N TYR A 42 3.55 -2.95 13.45
CA TYR A 42 4.44 -2.05 12.71
C TYR A 42 4.26 -2.18 11.20
N GLY A 43 4.15 -3.41 10.66
CA GLY A 43 3.89 -3.65 9.25
C GLY A 43 2.58 -3.00 8.75
N ILE A 44 1.51 -3.05 9.56
CA ILE A 44 0.25 -2.39 9.27
C ILE A 44 0.44 -0.87 9.20
N PHE A 45 1.14 -0.26 10.17
CA PHE A 45 1.45 1.17 10.15
C PHE A 45 2.23 1.60 8.88
N ILE A 46 3.19 0.79 8.44
CA ILE A 46 3.99 1.03 7.24
C ILE A 46 3.10 0.96 5.97
N LEU A 47 2.20 -0.02 5.90
CA LEU A 47 1.23 -0.17 4.82
C LEU A 47 0.27 1.02 4.73
N PHE A 48 -0.30 1.46 5.86
CA PHE A 48 -1.17 2.63 5.90
C PHE A 48 -0.44 3.91 5.48
N THR A 49 0.82 4.07 5.90
CA THR A 49 1.68 5.19 5.49
C THR A 49 1.90 5.20 3.97
N GLY A 50 2.23 4.04 3.39
CA GLY A 50 2.40 3.90 1.94
C GLY A 50 1.10 4.17 1.17
N LEU A 51 -0.03 3.65 1.67
CA LEU A 51 -1.35 3.90 1.09
C LEU A 51 -1.71 5.38 1.11
N ALA A 52 -1.45 6.08 2.23
CA ALA A 52 -1.65 7.52 2.33
C ALA A 52 -0.80 8.29 1.30
N GLY A 53 0.46 7.87 1.11
CA GLY A 53 1.33 8.41 0.05
C GLY A 53 0.73 8.24 -1.35
N CYS A 54 0.25 7.04 -1.68
CA CYS A 54 -0.42 6.75 -2.94
C CYS A 54 -1.71 7.57 -3.15
N ILE A 55 -2.53 7.75 -2.11
CA ILE A 55 -3.76 8.56 -2.17
C ILE A 55 -3.44 10.03 -2.46
N LEU A 56 -2.39 10.59 -1.83
CA LEU A 56 -1.94 11.96 -2.11
C LEU A 56 -1.41 12.10 -3.54
N LEU A 57 -0.68 11.09 -4.03
CA LEU A 57 -0.22 11.02 -5.41
C LEU A 57 -1.40 10.95 -6.40
N TYR A 58 -2.44 10.17 -6.12
CA TYR A 58 -3.66 10.16 -6.92
C TYR A 58 -4.38 11.52 -6.91
N LYS A 59 -4.38 12.20 -5.77
CA LYS A 59 -4.96 13.54 -5.65
C LYS A 59 -4.19 14.60 -6.47
N THR A 60 -2.93 14.33 -6.80
CA THR A 60 -2.13 15.14 -7.72
C THR A 60 -2.74 15.12 -9.12
N THR A 61 -3.13 13.96 -9.64
CA THR A 61 -3.66 13.86 -11.01
C THR A 61 -5.03 14.51 -11.17
N THR A 62 -5.78 14.71 -10.09
CA THR A 62 -7.12 15.31 -10.13
C THR A 62 -7.15 16.80 -9.75
N SER A 63 -6.07 17.38 -9.22
CA SER A 63 -6.05 18.74 -8.66
C SER A 63 -5.05 19.65 -9.37
N GLU A 64 -5.55 20.57 -10.20
CA GLU A 64 -4.74 21.51 -10.99
C GLU A 64 -4.03 22.58 -10.15
N SER A 65 -4.64 23.04 -9.05
CA SER A 65 -4.15 24.20 -8.29
C SER A 65 -3.00 23.91 -7.32
N LYS A 66 -2.89 22.68 -6.77
CA LYS A 66 -1.87 22.32 -5.76
C LYS A 66 -1.05 21.08 -6.13
N ARG A 67 -0.96 20.80 -7.42
CA ARG A 67 -0.36 19.59 -7.99
C ARG A 67 1.05 19.31 -7.45
N GLY A 68 1.92 20.32 -7.44
CA GLY A 68 3.30 20.16 -6.96
C GLY A 68 3.42 19.73 -5.50
N ILE A 69 2.56 20.26 -4.61
CA ILE A 69 2.63 19.97 -3.18
C ILE A 69 2.13 18.54 -2.90
N PHE A 70 1.06 18.12 -3.57
CA PHE A 70 0.55 16.75 -3.45
C PHE A 70 1.52 15.72 -4.01
N PHE A 71 2.25 16.06 -5.08
CA PHE A 71 3.26 15.17 -5.64
C PHE A 71 4.42 14.96 -4.68
N VAL A 72 5.02 16.06 -4.18
CA VAL A 72 6.17 16.00 -3.26
C VAL A 72 5.79 15.29 -1.97
N SER A 73 4.63 15.61 -1.39
CA SER A 73 4.17 14.99 -0.14
C SER A 73 3.85 13.50 -0.32
N GLY A 74 3.17 13.12 -1.41
CA GLY A 74 2.88 11.72 -1.71
C GLY A 74 4.15 10.89 -1.93
N PHE A 75 5.10 11.41 -2.71
CA PHE A 75 6.37 10.72 -2.95
C PHE A 75 7.23 10.63 -1.68
N SER A 76 7.24 11.67 -0.85
CA SER A 76 7.94 11.65 0.45
C SER A 76 7.40 10.55 1.36
N LEU A 77 6.08 10.38 1.44
CA LEU A 77 5.44 9.32 2.23
C LEU A 77 5.78 7.92 1.73
N ILE A 78 5.91 7.73 0.41
CA ILE A 78 6.34 6.44 -0.16
C ILE A 78 7.80 6.14 0.21
N ILE A 79 8.71 7.13 0.13
CA ILE A 79 10.11 6.96 0.54
C ILE A 79 10.19 6.61 2.03
N ILE A 80 9.43 7.29 2.88
CA ILE A 80 9.37 7.01 4.32
C ILE A 80 8.86 5.59 4.59
N SER A 81 7.79 5.16 3.91
CA SER A 81 7.28 3.79 4.00
C SER A 81 8.35 2.78 3.60
N PHE A 82 9.09 3.05 2.51
CA PHE A 82 10.19 2.19 2.07
C PHE A 82 11.32 2.12 3.10
N TYR A 83 11.73 3.26 3.67
CA TYR A 83 12.74 3.32 4.73
C TYR A 83 12.35 2.45 5.93
N PHE A 84 11.10 2.53 6.38
CA PHE A 84 10.63 1.68 7.49
C PHE A 84 10.72 0.18 7.17
N ILE A 85 10.48 -0.24 5.92
CA ILE A 85 10.66 -1.64 5.51
C ILE A 85 12.13 -2.07 5.66
N PHE A 86 13.09 -1.21 5.25
CA PHE A 86 14.51 -1.51 5.41
C PHE A 86 14.92 -1.61 6.87
N HIS A 87 14.45 -0.68 7.71
CA HIS A 87 14.71 -0.68 9.14
C HIS A 87 14.13 -1.94 9.81
N MET A 88 12.91 -2.34 9.43
CA MET A 88 12.26 -3.55 9.93
C MET A 88 12.98 -4.84 9.49
N THR A 89 13.64 -4.83 8.32
CA THR A 89 14.43 -5.95 7.81
C THR A 89 15.86 -5.98 8.40
N GLY A 90 16.23 -4.98 9.21
CA GLY A 90 17.57 -4.89 9.81
C GLY A 90 18.68 -4.58 8.79
N ARG A 91 18.33 -3.97 7.65
CA ARG A 91 19.30 -3.61 6.60
C ARG A 91 19.88 -2.20 6.75
N VAL A 92 19.30 -1.39 7.65
CA VAL A 92 19.72 -0.01 7.98
C VAL A 92 19.56 0.20 9.47
#